data_AF-A0A2S1LPU3-F1
#
_entry.id   AF-A0A2S1LPU3-F1
#
_cell.length_a   1.000
_cell.length_b   1.000
_cell.length_c   1.000
_cell.angle_alpha   90.00
_cell.angle_beta   90.00
_cell.angle_gamma   90.00
#
_symmetry.space_group_name_H-M   'P 1'
#
loop_
_entity.id
_entity.type
_entity.pdbx_description
1 polymer ?
#
loop_
_entity_poly.entity_id
_entity_poly.type
_entity_poly.pdbx_seq_one_letter_code
_entity_poly.pdbx_strand_id
1 'polypeptide(L)'
;MFKNYFYVLFCILFFNFGFSQVGTYQIVATSPVPSTFTTLQDAINTIGNGTSTLHINNNLTVNSNLVVPKNLSLKFYNGSIITINNGVTLTINGQWMLGIFKYSIVLEVEK
;
A
#
# COMPACT_ATOMS: atom_id res chain seq x y z
N MET A 1 43.47 32.30 49.03
CA MET A 1 43.70 31.86 47.64
C MET A 1 42.80 30.68 47.18
N PHE A 2 41.81 30.22 47.95
CA PHE A 2 40.98 29.03 47.61
C PHE A 2 39.63 29.33 46.94
N LYS A 3 39.15 30.58 46.93
CA LYS A 3 37.83 30.95 46.39
C LYS A 3 37.71 30.81 44.86
N ASN A 4 38.81 30.99 44.11
CA ASN A 4 38.77 31.00 42.64
C ASN A 4 38.64 29.61 42.02
N TYR A 5 39.21 28.57 42.65
CA TYR A 5 39.09 27.20 42.17
C TYR A 5 37.70 26.59 42.43
N PHE A 6 36.99 27.09 43.45
CA PHE A 6 35.63 26.65 43.78
C PHE A 6 34.61 27.00 42.69
N TYR A 7 34.69 28.21 42.14
CA TYR A 7 33.80 28.63 41.03
C TYR A 7 34.11 27.90 39.72
N VAL A 8 35.39 27.64 39.42
CA VAL A 8 35.79 26.89 38.21
C VAL A 8 35.31 25.43 38.29
N LEU A 9 35.47 24.78 39.44
CA LEU A 9 34.98 23.41 39.66
C LEU A 9 33.44 23.34 39.60
N PHE A 10 32.76 24.36 40.13
CA PHE A 10 31.30 24.49 40.03
C PHE A 10 30.85 24.60 38.57
N CYS A 11 31.49 25.43 37.74
CA CYS A 11 31.15 25.57 36.32
C CYS A 11 31.36 24.29 35.48
N ILE A 12 32.39 23.49 35.77
CA ILE A 12 32.68 22.26 35.01
C ILE A 12 31.64 21.15 35.28
N LEU A 13 31.03 21.15 36.48
CA LEU A 13 29.98 20.19 36.85
C LEU A 13 28.62 20.49 36.17
N PHE A 14 28.31 21.76 35.85
CA PHE A 14 27.06 22.10 35.15
C PHE A 14 27.16 21.95 33.62
N PHE A 15 28.36 21.99 33.03
CA PHE A 15 28.51 21.85 31.58
C PHE A 15 28.33 20.41 31.08
N ASN A 16 28.46 19.41 31.97
CA ASN A 16 28.27 17.99 31.64
C ASN A 16 26.82 17.50 31.78
N PHE A 17 25.88 18.35 32.21
CA PHE A 17 24.47 18.00 32.22
C PHE A 17 23.96 18.08 30.78
N GLY A 18 24.15 16.98 30.06
CA GLY A 18 23.73 16.82 28.68
C GLY A 18 22.27 17.21 28.51
N PHE A 19 22.04 18.27 27.74
CA PHE A 19 20.72 18.59 27.22
C PHE A 19 20.34 17.49 26.24
N SER A 20 19.71 16.43 26.73
CA SER A 20 18.95 15.54 25.86
C SER A 20 17.73 16.33 25.40
N GLN A 21 17.58 16.49 24.08
CA GLN A 21 16.42 17.17 23.51
C GLN A 21 15.18 16.31 23.77
N VAL A 22 14.44 16.65 24.83
CA VAL A 22 13.14 16.05 25.13
C VAL A 22 12.16 16.58 24.10
N GLY A 23 11.83 15.73 23.12
CA GLY A 23 10.88 16.03 22.06
C GLY A 23 10.00 14.83 21.78
N THR A 24 8.81 15.08 21.25
CA THR A 24 7.89 14.03 20.82
C THR A 24 8.22 13.65 19.39
N TYR A 25 8.68 12.43 19.16
CA TYR A 25 8.99 11.92 17.82
C TYR A 25 7.85 11.03 17.35
N GLN A 26 7.31 11.30 16.16
CA GLN A 26 6.23 10.52 15.56
C GLN A 26 6.74 9.88 14.28
N ILE A 27 6.58 8.56 14.14
CA ILE A 27 6.71 7.87 12.85
C ILE A 27 5.32 7.83 12.24
N VAL A 28 5.09 8.67 11.22
CA VAL A 28 3.87 8.64 10.42
C VAL A 28 4.13 7.68 9.25
N ALA A 29 3.48 6.52 9.25
CA ALA A 29 3.40 5.71 8.04
C ALA A 29 2.47 6.47 7.07
N THR A 30 3.05 7.19 6.11
CA THR A 30 2.28 7.72 5.00
C THR A 30 1.82 6.52 4.17
N SER A 31 0.64 5.99 4.46
CA SER A 31 -0.02 5.11 3.51
C SER A 31 -0.14 5.91 2.22
N PRO A 32 0.37 5.43 1.08
CA PRO A 32 0.22 6.15 -0.18
C PRO A 32 -1.27 6.43 -0.39
N VAL A 33 -1.59 7.67 -0.75
CA VAL A 33 -2.95 8.07 -1.15
C VAL A 33 -3.50 6.97 -2.07
N PRO A 34 -4.70 6.41 -1.81
CA PRO A 34 -5.24 5.38 -2.68
C PRO A 34 -5.36 5.97 -4.09
N SER A 35 -4.55 5.46 -5.00
CA SER A 35 -4.62 5.83 -6.40
C SER A 35 -5.87 5.16 -6.97
N THR A 36 -6.82 5.97 -7.45
CA THR A 36 -8.02 5.48 -8.09
C THR A 36 -7.75 5.31 -9.58
N PHE A 37 -8.14 4.16 -10.12
CA PHE A 37 -7.98 3.85 -11.54
C PHE A 37 -9.36 3.55 -12.13
N THR A 38 -9.59 4.02 -13.36
CA THR A 38 -10.80 3.69 -14.12
C THR A 38 -10.64 2.38 -14.89
N THR A 39 -9.39 1.98 -15.19
CA THR A 39 -9.08 0.75 -15.92
C THR A 39 -8.10 -0.14 -15.15
N LEU A 40 -8.20 -1.45 -15.36
CA LEU A 40 -7.28 -2.43 -14.77
C LEU A 40 -5.86 -2.30 -15.35
N GLN A 41 -5.74 -1.89 -16.62
CA GLN A 41 -4.46 -1.68 -17.30
C GLN A 41 -3.67 -0.53 -16.65
N ASP A 42 -4.31 0.59 -16.37
CA ASP A 42 -3.65 1.75 -15.75
C ASP A 42 -3.16 1.43 -14.34
N ALA A 43 -3.96 0.66 -13.59
CA ALA A 43 -3.57 0.17 -12.27
C ALA A 43 -2.32 -0.71 -12.34
N ILE A 44 -2.28 -1.67 -13.27
CA ILE A 44 -1.12 -2.56 -13.46
C ILE A 44 0.12 -1.77 -13.87
N ASN A 45 -0.02 -0.84 -14.83
CA ASN A 45 1.10 -0.02 -15.30
C ASN A 45 1.68 0.86 -14.19
N THR A 46 0.81 1.42 -13.34
CA THR A 46 1.22 2.31 -12.24
C THR A 46 1.89 1.54 -11.11
N ILE A 47 1.38 0.35 -10.77
CA ILE A 47 1.96 -0.49 -9.72
C ILE A 47 3.29 -1.10 -10.18
N GLY A 48 3.38 -1.46 -11.47
CA GLY A 48 4.56 -2.05 -12.07
C GLY A 48 5.00 -3.30 -11.30
N ASN A 49 6.23 -3.26 -10.77
CA ASN A 49 6.83 -4.39 -10.05
C ASN A 49 6.59 -4.35 -8.52
N GLY A 50 5.85 -3.36 -8.01
CA GLY A 50 5.55 -3.25 -6.58
C GLY A 50 4.54 -4.30 -6.11
N THR A 51 4.74 -4.87 -4.92
CA THR A 51 3.72 -5.73 -4.32
C THR A 51 2.56 -4.88 -3.81
N SER A 52 1.35 -5.09 -4.33
CA SER A 52 0.20 -4.27 -3.99
C SER A 52 -1.11 -5.02 -4.10
N THR A 53 -2.08 -4.61 -3.28
CA THR A 53 -3.45 -5.12 -3.34
C THR A 53 -4.33 -4.09 -4.04
N LEU A 54 -4.88 -4.46 -5.19
CA LEU A 54 -5.83 -3.64 -5.92
C LEU A 54 -7.24 -3.90 -5.39
N HIS A 55 -7.86 -2.85 -4.84
CA HIS A 55 -9.23 -2.90 -4.35
C HIS A 55 -10.21 -2.58 -5.48
N ILE A 56 -11.04 -3.56 -5.83
CA ILE A 56 -12.08 -3.42 -6.84
C ILE A 56 -13.41 -3.21 -6.10
N ASN A 57 -13.95 -2.00 -6.19
CA ASN A 57 -15.21 -1.59 -5.56
C ASN A 57 -16.31 -1.26 -6.57
N ASN A 58 -16.00 -1.30 -7.86
CA ASN A 58 -16.93 -1.05 -8.95
C ASN A 58 -16.78 -2.12 -10.04
N ASN A 59 -17.79 -2.24 -10.89
CA ASN A 59 -17.73 -3.15 -12.03
C ASN A 59 -16.70 -2.65 -13.05
N LEU A 60 -15.92 -3.57 -13.61
CA LEU A 60 -14.87 -3.27 -14.57
C LEU A 60 -15.09 -4.06 -15.85
N THR A 61 -14.82 -3.43 -17.00
CA THR A 61 -14.82 -4.10 -18.30
C THR A 61 -13.40 -4.17 -18.84
N VAL A 62 -12.97 -5.38 -19.24
CA VAL A 62 -11.66 -5.63 -19.85
C VAL A 62 -11.85 -5.73 -21.36
N ASN A 63 -11.38 -4.69 -22.06
CA ASN A 63 -11.54 -4.53 -23.51
C ASN A 63 -10.35 -5.05 -24.32
N SER A 64 -9.25 -5.43 -23.66
CA SER A 64 -8.00 -5.88 -24.30
C SER A 64 -7.32 -6.96 -23.47
N ASN A 65 -6.49 -7.78 -24.14
CA ASN A 65 -5.76 -8.86 -23.48
C ASN A 65 -4.89 -8.30 -22.36
N LEU A 66 -5.00 -8.89 -21.16
CA LEU A 66 -4.36 -8.35 -19.97
C LEU A 66 -3.79 -9.47 -19.10
N VAL A 67 -2.61 -9.21 -18.53
CA VAL A 67 -1.96 -10.10 -17.58
C VAL A 67 -1.81 -9.38 -16.25
N VAL A 68 -2.50 -9.87 -15.23
CA VAL A 68 -2.30 -9.45 -13.84
C VAL A 68 -1.05 -10.15 -13.31
N PRO A 69 0.00 -9.42 -12.96
CA PRO A 69 1.28 -10.01 -12.57
C PRO A 69 1.20 -10.58 -11.14
N LYS A 70 2.15 -11.45 -10.80
CA LYS A 70 2.14 -12.21 -9.53
C LYS A 70 2.23 -11.33 -8.27
N ASN A 71 2.83 -10.15 -8.39
CA ASN A 71 2.96 -9.15 -7.32
C ASN A 71 1.67 -8.37 -7.05
N LEU A 72 0.62 -8.54 -7.87
CA LEU A 72 -0.65 -7.86 -7.70
C LEU A 72 -1.71 -8.81 -7.11
N SER A 73 -2.29 -8.45 -5.98
CA SER A 73 -3.43 -9.16 -5.41
C SER A 73 -4.73 -8.42 -5.73
N LEU A 74 -5.71 -9.09 -6.32
CA LEU A 74 -7.02 -8.51 -6.60
C LEU A 74 -7.96 -8.77 -5.44
N LYS A 75 -8.56 -7.71 -4.88
CA LYS A 75 -9.54 -7.82 -3.81
C LYS A 75 -10.86 -7.18 -4.20
N PHE A 76 -11.91 -8.00 -4.26
CA PHE A 76 -13.25 -7.59 -4.65
C PHE A 76 -14.07 -7.19 -3.43
N TYR A 77 -14.80 -6.08 -3.57
CA TYR A 77 -15.74 -5.58 -2.57
C TYR A 77 -17.13 -5.40 -3.19
N ASN A 78 -18.16 -5.40 -2.34
CA ASN A 78 -19.55 -5.04 -2.68
C ASN A 78 -20.15 -5.79 -3.89
N GLY A 79 -19.74 -7.03 -4.13
CA GLY A 79 -20.23 -7.81 -5.29
C GLY A 79 -19.77 -7.29 -6.65
N SER A 80 -18.67 -6.54 -6.70
CA SER A 80 -18.08 -6.06 -7.96
C SER A 80 -17.75 -7.21 -8.93
N ILE A 81 -17.98 -6.95 -10.21
CA ILE A 81 -17.81 -7.91 -11.31
C ILE A 81 -16.75 -7.41 -12.28
N ILE A 82 -15.91 -8.32 -12.80
CA ILE A 82 -15.10 -8.06 -14.00
C ILE A 82 -15.77 -8.73 -15.19
N THR A 83 -16.15 -7.93 -16.17
CA THR A 83 -16.63 -8.39 -17.47
C THR A 83 -15.45 -8.42 -18.44
N ILE A 84 -15.24 -9.56 -19.10
CA ILE A 84 -14.22 -9.72 -20.13
C ILE A 84 -14.95 -9.70 -21.48
N ASN A 85 -14.58 -8.80 -22.39
CA ASN A 85 -15.21 -8.75 -23.71
C ASN A 85 -14.91 -10.01 -24.53
N ASN A 86 -15.78 -10.30 -25.50
CA ASN A 86 -15.57 -11.43 -26.40
C ASN A 86 -14.23 -11.33 -27.15
N GLY A 87 -13.53 -12.45 -27.28
CA GLY A 87 -12.20 -12.54 -27.89
C GLY A 87 -11.05 -11.97 -27.03
N VAL A 88 -11.33 -11.54 -25.80
CA VAL A 88 -10.33 -11.00 -24.88
C VAL A 88 -9.93 -12.04 -23.83
N THR A 89 -8.65 -12.08 -23.50
CA THR A 89 -8.08 -12.94 -22.45
C THR A 89 -7.63 -12.11 -21.26
N LEU A 90 -8.11 -12.46 -20.07
CA LEU A 90 -7.59 -11.96 -18.79
C LEU A 90 -6.84 -13.08 -18.08
N THR A 91 -5.52 -12.97 -17.99
CA THR A 91 -4.66 -13.91 -17.26
C THR A 91 -4.38 -13.37 -15.88
N ILE A 92 -4.61 -14.15 -14.83
CA ILE A 92 -4.35 -13.73 -13.45
C ILE A 92 -3.32 -14.65 -12.81
N ASN A 93 -2.07 -14.15 -12.78
CA ASN A 93 -0.94 -14.83 -12.14
C ASN A 93 -0.78 -14.42 -10.66
N GLY A 94 -1.47 -13.34 -10.26
CA GLY A 94 -1.55 -12.84 -8.90
C GLY A 94 -2.53 -13.60 -8.02
N GLN A 95 -2.65 -13.16 -6.77
CA GLN A 95 -3.58 -13.76 -5.82
C GLN A 95 -4.98 -13.16 -5.94
N TRP A 96 -5.98 -14.02 -5.78
CA TRP A 96 -7.37 -13.60 -5.61
C TRP A 96 -7.70 -13.53 -4.13
N MET A 97 -8.07 -12.34 -3.67
CA MET A 97 -8.58 -12.12 -2.33
C MET A 97 -10.08 -11.92 -2.42
N LEU A 98 -10.83 -12.94 -2.04
CA LEU A 98 -12.25 -12.80 -1.81
C LEU A 98 -12.44 -12.09 -0.47
N GLY A 99 -13.26 -11.05 -0.41
CA GLY A 99 -13.73 -10.49 0.86
C GLY A 99 -14.49 -11.54 1.68
N ILE A 100 -14.99 -11.16 2.87
CA ILE A 100 -15.76 -12.05 3.79
C ILE A 100 -17.12 -12.50 3.20
N PHE A 101 -17.37 -12.27 1.91
CA PHE A 101 -18.61 -12.62 1.21
C PHE A 101 -18.38 -13.87 0.38
N LYS A 102 -19.37 -14.77 0.35
CA LYS A 102 -19.40 -15.92 -0.55
C LYS A 102 -19.55 -15.41 -1.99
N TYR A 103 -18.56 -15.66 -2.84
CA TYR A 103 -18.68 -15.44 -4.28
C TYR A 103 -18.86 -16.79 -4.97
N SER A 104 -19.83 -16.87 -5.88
CA SER A 104 -19.97 -18.00 -6.81
C SER A 104 -19.17 -17.68 -8.06
N ILE A 105 -18.14 -18.45 -8.35
CA ILE A 105 -17.48 -18.38 -9.65
C ILE A 105 -18.37 -19.12 -10.66
N VAL A 106 -19.04 -18.37 -11.54
CA VAL A 106 -19.80 -18.95 -12.65
C VAL A 106 -18.89 -18.91 -13.87
N LEU A 107 -18.27 -20.04 -14.17
CA LEU A 107 -17.54 -20.23 -15.44
C LEU A 107 -18.58 -20.67 -16.47
N GLU A 108 -19.20 -19.72 -17.16
CA GLU A 108 -20.06 -20.02 -18.29
C GLU A 108 -19.17 -20.24 -19.51
N VAL A 109 -19.08 -21.49 -19.96
CA VAL A 109 -18.47 -21.83 -21.26
C VAL A 109 -19.57 -21.67 -22.29
N GLU A 110 -19.53 -20.61 -23.10
CA GLU A 110 -20.36 -20.53 -24.30
C GLU A 110 -20.04 -21.73 -25.19
N LYS A 111 -21.09 -22.50 -25.51
CA LYS A 111 -21.06 -23.72 -26.32
C LYS A 111 -20.88 -23.41 -27.80
#